data_AF-A0A2N7XTQ2-F1
#
_entry.id   AF-A0A2N7XTQ2-F1
#
_cell.length_a   1.000
_cell.length_b   1.000
_cell.length_c   1.000
_cell.angle_alpha   90.00
_cell.angle_beta   90.00
_cell.angle_gamma   90.00
#
_symmetry.space_group_name_H-M   'P 1'
#
loop_
_entity.id
_entity.type
_entity.pdbx_description
1 polymer ?
#
loop_
_entity_poly.entity_id
_entity_poly.type
_entity_poly.pdbx_seq_one_letter_code
_entity_poly.pdbx_strand_id
1 'polypeptide(L)'
;MATQDSNLREPQLPGGGPADPAQEREAARKLAERYRCGFIDLAEQRIDPDLYRTIPADLMFRYNFVPLVASNNTLVIAVADPGAVILSD
;
A
#
# COMPACT_ATOMS: atom_id res chain seq x y z
N MET A 1 -23.24 -37.30 32.49
CA MET A 1 -22.23 -36.37 33.02
C MET A 1 -21.27 -36.09 31.86
N ALA A 2 -21.58 -35.12 30.99
CA ALA A 2 -21.18 -33.69 31.10
C ALA A 2 -19.64 -33.59 31.16
N THR A 3 -18.90 -33.18 30.13
CA THR A 3 -18.92 -31.94 29.31
C THR A 3 -17.98 -32.22 28.12
N GLN A 4 -18.35 -32.13 26.84
CA GLN A 4 -18.72 -30.99 25.99
C GLN A 4 -17.58 -29.97 25.77
N ASP A 5 -17.32 -29.72 24.48
CA ASP A 5 -16.66 -28.54 23.90
C ASP A 5 -15.13 -28.52 23.78
N SER A 6 -14.67 -29.32 22.81
CA SER A 6 -13.61 -28.93 21.89
C SER A 6 -13.99 -27.63 21.16
N ASN A 7 -13.39 -26.49 21.53
CA ASN A 7 -13.10 -25.27 20.75
C ASN A 7 -13.17 -24.03 21.66
N LEU A 8 -12.12 -23.79 22.46
CA LEU A 8 -11.76 -22.39 22.73
C LEU A 8 -11.11 -21.82 21.48
N ARG A 9 -11.94 -21.56 20.45
CA ARG A 9 -11.61 -20.55 19.46
C ARG A 9 -11.81 -19.24 20.18
N GLU A 10 -10.70 -18.61 20.54
CA GLU A 10 -10.68 -17.21 20.94
C GLU A 10 -11.61 -16.40 20.01
N PRO A 11 -12.42 -15.48 20.55
CA PRO A 11 -13.24 -14.62 19.71
C PRO A 11 -12.27 -13.81 18.84
N GLN A 12 -12.19 -14.18 17.56
CA GLN A 12 -11.59 -13.35 16.54
C GLN A 12 -12.45 -12.09 16.46
N LEU A 13 -12.06 -11.10 17.27
CA LEU A 13 -12.51 -9.72 17.14
C LEU A 13 -12.31 -9.34 15.67
N PRO A 14 -13.24 -8.59 15.04
CA PRO A 14 -12.99 -7.99 13.72
C PRO A 14 -11.88 -6.95 13.90
N GLY A 15 -10.64 -7.45 13.87
CA GLY A 15 -9.44 -6.72 14.18
C GLY A 15 -9.05 -5.83 13.01
N GLY A 16 -9.65 -4.65 12.96
CA GLY A 16 -9.00 -3.46 12.41
C GLY A 16 -7.87 -2.98 13.34
N GLY A 17 -7.00 -3.89 13.78
CA GLY A 17 -5.71 -3.55 14.37
C GLY A 17 -4.69 -3.30 13.26
N PRO A 18 -3.55 -2.64 13.53
CA PRO A 18 -2.55 -2.39 12.51
C PRO A 18 -2.18 -3.74 11.88
N ALA A 19 -2.52 -3.92 10.61
CA ALA A 19 -2.26 -5.17 9.93
C ALA A 19 -0.77 -5.45 10.04
N ASP A 20 -0.40 -6.70 10.36
CA ASP A 20 1.00 -7.07 10.44
C ASP A 20 1.69 -6.60 9.15
N PRO A 21 2.84 -5.92 9.21
CA PRO A 21 3.48 -5.37 8.01
C PRO A 21 3.79 -6.46 6.97
N ALA A 22 3.89 -7.73 7.40
CA ALA A 22 3.97 -8.88 6.52
C ALA A 22 2.66 -9.16 5.76
N GLN A 23 1.51 -9.06 6.44
CA GLN A 23 0.18 -9.21 5.81
C GLN A 23 -0.12 -8.05 4.86
N GLU A 24 0.21 -6.81 5.23
CA GLU A 24 0.06 -5.64 4.34
C GLU A 24 0.89 -5.80 3.06
N ARG A 25 2.16 -6.23 3.19
CA ARG A 25 3.02 -6.52 2.04
C ARG A 25 2.45 -7.61 1.14
N GLU A 26 1.90 -8.68 1.71
CA GLU A 26 1.32 -9.76 0.92
C GLU A 26 0.04 -9.31 0.20
N ALA A 27 -0.81 -8.51 0.87
CA ALA A 27 -1.98 -7.92 0.26
C ALA A 27 -1.61 -6.98 -0.89
N ALA A 28 -0.64 -6.09 -0.70
CA ALA A 28 -0.15 -5.18 -1.73
C ALA A 28 0.50 -5.93 -2.90
N ARG A 29 1.22 -7.04 -2.64
CA ARG A 29 1.77 -7.90 -3.70
C ARG A 29 0.66 -8.56 -4.54
N LYS A 30 -0.36 -9.12 -3.89
CA LYS A 30 -1.53 -9.70 -4.59
C LYS A 30 -2.29 -8.64 -5.40
N LEU A 31 -2.38 -7.42 -4.88
CA LEU A 31 -3.00 -6.29 -5.58
C LEU A 31 -2.20 -5.93 -6.84
N ALA A 32 -0.88 -5.77 -6.71
CA ALA A 32 0.01 -5.49 -7.83
C ALA A 32 -0.07 -6.59 -8.91
N GLU A 33 -0.06 -7.86 -8.54
CA GLU A 33 -0.25 -8.99 -9.46
C GLU A 33 -1.59 -8.92 -10.20
N ARG A 34 -2.69 -8.63 -9.48
CA ARG A 34 -4.03 -8.51 -10.07
C ARG A 34 -4.10 -7.39 -11.11
N TYR A 35 -3.48 -6.24 -10.83
CA TYR A 35 -3.44 -5.09 -11.74
C TYR A 35 -2.28 -5.14 -12.74
N ARG A 36 -1.47 -6.21 -12.72
CA ARG A 36 -0.21 -6.34 -13.50
C ARG A 36 0.74 -5.15 -13.32
N CYS A 37 0.76 -4.56 -12.13
CA CYS A 37 1.68 -3.50 -11.74
C CYS A 37 2.93 -4.08 -11.05
N GLY A 38 4.02 -3.32 -11.02
CA GLY A 38 5.20 -3.67 -10.22
C GLY A 38 4.94 -3.47 -8.73
N PHE A 39 5.27 -4.47 -7.91
CA PHE A 39 5.34 -4.28 -6.45
C PHE A 39 6.69 -3.68 -6.09
N ILE A 40 6.69 -2.58 -5.32
CA ILE A 40 7.89 -1.91 -4.84
C ILE A 40 7.75 -1.64 -3.34
N ASP A 41 8.80 -1.96 -2.56
CA ASP A 41 8.84 -1.63 -1.14
C ASP A 41 9.50 -0.26 -0.95
N LEU A 42 8.70 0.72 -0.55
CA LEU A 42 9.18 2.10 -0.31
C LEU A 42 10.14 2.18 0.88
N ALA A 43 10.14 1.20 1.80
CA ALA A 43 11.08 1.18 2.91
C ALA A 43 12.51 0.83 2.47
N GLU A 44 12.65 0.07 1.39
CA GLU A 44 13.95 -0.31 0.83
C GLU A 44 14.38 0.60 -0.34
N GLN A 45 13.41 1.26 -0.98
CA GLN A 45 13.66 2.11 -2.13
C GLN A 45 14.31 3.44 -1.73
N ARG A 46 15.46 3.76 -2.35
CA ARG A 46 16.06 5.10 -2.29
C ARG A 46 15.35 6.02 -3.28
N ILE A 47 14.55 6.95 -2.78
CA ILE A 47 13.90 7.99 -3.59
C ILE A 47 14.82 9.20 -3.65
N ASP A 48 14.95 9.79 -4.84
CA ASP A 48 15.75 11.00 -5.02
C ASP A 48 15.12 12.19 -4.27
N PRO A 49 15.86 12.85 -3.37
CA PRO A 49 15.32 13.94 -2.57
C PRO A 49 14.87 15.16 -3.40
N ASP A 50 15.39 15.34 -4.62
CA ASP A 50 15.04 16.44 -5.50
C ASP A 50 13.62 16.28 -6.08
N LEU A 51 13.08 15.05 -6.13
CA LEU A 51 11.69 14.78 -6.51
C LEU A 51 10.69 15.43 -5.55
N TYR A 52 10.99 15.46 -4.25
CA TYR A 52 10.14 16.12 -3.25
C TYR A 52 10.19 17.65 -3.36
N ARG A 53 11.21 18.21 -4.00
CA ARG A 53 11.29 19.65 -4.28
C ARG A 53 10.52 20.01 -5.54
N THR A 54 10.54 19.12 -6.52
CA THR A 54 9.88 19.31 -7.81
C THR A 54 8.36 19.10 -7.71
N ILE A 55 7.93 18.15 -6.87
CA ILE A 55 6.51 17.82 -6.69
C ILE A 55 6.03 18.28 -5.31
N PRO A 56 4.97 19.11 -5.22
CA PRO A 56 4.49 19.59 -3.94
C PRO A 56 3.89 18.42 -3.15
N ALA A 57 4.21 18.39 -1.84
CA ALA A 57 3.72 17.35 -0.94
C ALA A 57 2.18 17.27 -0.92
N ASP A 58 1.47 18.39 -1.09
CA ASP A 58 0.01 18.43 -1.15
C ASP A 58 -0.57 17.46 -2.20
N LEU A 59 0.05 17.40 -3.40
CA LEU A 59 -0.35 16.47 -4.45
C LEU A 59 -0.13 15.00 -4.03
N MET A 60 1.01 14.71 -3.41
CA MET A 60 1.34 13.36 -2.93
C MET A 60 0.33 12.88 -1.88
N PHE A 61 -0.04 13.75 -0.94
CA PHE A 61 -1.01 13.44 0.09
C PHE A 61 -2.42 13.30 -0.47
N ARG A 62 -2.84 14.22 -1.35
CA ARG A 62 -4.18 14.24 -1.91
C ARG A 62 -4.50 12.99 -2.73
N TYR A 63 -3.53 12.53 -3.50
CA TYR A 63 -3.66 11.35 -4.36
C TYR A 63 -2.98 10.11 -3.77
N ASN A 64 -2.49 10.21 -2.53
CA ASN A 64 -1.86 9.14 -1.76
C ASN A 64 -0.78 8.36 -2.54
N PHE A 65 0.06 9.08 -3.30
CA PHE A 65 1.16 8.53 -4.09
C PHE A 65 2.51 9.07 -3.65
N VAL A 66 3.57 8.33 -3.96
CA VAL A 66 4.96 8.72 -3.72
C VAL A 66 5.71 8.72 -5.05
N PRO A 67 6.43 9.78 -5.44
CA PRO A 67 7.20 9.78 -6.68
C PRO A 67 8.43 8.87 -6.55
N LEU A 68 8.72 8.12 -7.61
CA LEU A 68 9.90 7.25 -7.69
C LEU A 68 10.96 7.85 -8.60
N VAL A 69 10.56 8.27 -9.80
CA VAL A 69 11.45 8.81 -10.84
C VAL A 69 10.68 9.82 -11.67
N ALA A 70 11.27 10.97 -11.95
CA ALA A 70 10.77 11.95 -12.91
C ALA A 70 11.78 12.10 -14.04
N SER A 71 11.36 11.88 -15.28
CA SER A 71 12.24 12.04 -16.45
C SER A 71 11.43 12.42 -17.67
N ASN A 72 11.90 13.40 -18.45
CA ASN A 72 11.39 13.73 -19.79
C ASN A 72 9.85 13.79 -19.85
N ASN A 73 9.24 14.57 -18.95
CA ASN A 73 7.78 14.74 -18.87
C ASN A 73 6.98 13.49 -18.42
N THR A 74 7.65 12.43 -17.98
CA THR A 74 7.05 11.23 -17.39
C THR A 74 7.37 11.18 -15.90
N LEU A 75 6.36 10.90 -15.09
CA LEU A 75 6.50 10.69 -13.65
C LEU A 75 6.09 9.26 -13.31
N VAL A 76 7.03 8.49 -12.78
CA VAL A 76 6.76 7.18 -12.20
C VAL A 76 6.38 7.37 -10.74
N ILE A 77 5.19 6.90 -10.38
CA ILE A 77 4.65 6.99 -9.02
C ILE A 77 4.44 5.60 -8.41
N ALA A 78 4.64 5.49 -7.11
CA ALA A 78 4.18 4.38 -6.29
C ALA A 78 2.84 4.76 -5.65
N VAL A 79 1.86 3.87 -5.73
CA VAL A 79 0.52 4.05 -5.18
C VAL A 79 0.17 2.87 -4.29
N ALA A 80 -0.46 3.14 -3.16
CA ALA A 80 -0.94 2.07 -2.27
C ALA A 80 -2.16 1.36 -2.86
N ASP A 81 -3.05 2.10 -3.51
CA ASP A 81 -4.20 1.57 -4.24
C ASP A 81 -4.27 2.21 -5.64
N PRO A 82 -4.13 1.42 -6.73
CA PRO A 82 -4.16 1.97 -8.08
C PRO A 82 -5.55 2.46 -8.50
N GLY A 83 -6.63 1.98 -7.86
CA GLY A 83 -8.00 2.41 -8.17
C GLY A 83 -8.28 3.86 -7.74
N ALA A 84 -7.65 4.33 -6.67
CA ALA A 84 -7.79 5.69 -6.17
C ALA A 84 -7.28 6.76 -7.14
N VAL A 85 -6.21 6.47 -7.89
CA VAL A 85 -5.61 7.43 -8.83
C VAL A 85 -6.33 7.45 -10.19
N ILE A 86 -6.91 6.32 -10.62
CA ILE A 86 -7.59 6.22 -11.92
C ILE A 86 -8.89 7.05 -11.96
N LEU A 87 -9.48 7.40 -10.81
CA LEU A 87 -10.78 8.07 -10.72
C LEU A 87 -10.73 9.57 -10.42
N SER A 88 -9.55 10.19 -10.36
CA SER A 88 -9.48 11.63 -10.09
C SER A 88 -9.66 12.44 -11.37
N ASP A 89 -10.90 12.92 -11.57
CA ASP A 89 -11.32 13.95 -12.53
C ASP A 89 -10.88 15.36 -12.09
#